data_AF-A0A1G5WSU3-F1
#
_entry.id   AF-A0A1G5WSU3-F1
#
_cell.length_a   1.000
_cell.length_b   1.000
_cell.length_c   1.000
_cell.angle_alpha   90.00
_cell.angle_beta   90.00
_cell.angle_gamma   90.00
#
_symmetry.space_group_name_H-M   'P 1'
#
loop_
_entity.id
_entity.type
_entity.pdbx_description
1 polymer ?
#
loop_
_entity_poly.entity_id
_entity_poly.type
_entity_poly.pdbx_seq_one_letter_code
_entity_poly.pdbx_strand_id
1 'polypeptide(L)'
;MANEVTKLIMETILGLITTAFAFVAGLAWNDAIQKLIEQFVGTGDALSSLFTYAIVVTIIAVIVTVILARFAAKIGIELND
;
A
#
# COMPACT_ATOMS: atom_id res chain seq x y z
N MET A 1 -8.89 -24.51 -26.15
CA MET A 1 -9.61 -24.88 -24.91
C MET A 1 -8.66 -25.01 -23.73
N ALA A 2 -7.76 -26.01 -23.68
CA ALA A 2 -6.82 -26.17 -22.56
C ALA A 2 -5.95 -24.93 -22.27
N ASN A 3 -5.38 -24.31 -23.30
CA ASN A 3 -4.51 -23.14 -23.14
C ASN A 3 -5.24 -21.89 -22.60
N GLU A 4 -6.51 -21.68 -22.96
CA GLU A 4 -7.31 -20.55 -22.46
C GLU A 4 -7.65 -20.72 -20.98
N VAL A 5 -8.00 -21.95 -20.57
CA VAL A 5 -8.25 -22.28 -19.17
C VAL A 5 -6.97 -22.12 -18.34
N THR A 6 -5.83 -22.60 -18.83
CA THR A 6 -4.54 -22.41 -18.15
C THR A 6 -4.17 -20.93 -18.02
N LYS A 7 -4.39 -20.13 -19.07
CA LYS A 7 -4.15 -18.68 -19.03
C LYS A 7 -5.02 -17.99 -17.97
N LEU A 8 -6.33 -18.27 -17.96
CA LEU A 8 -7.26 -17.73 -16.98
C LEU A 8 -6.87 -18.10 -15.53
N ILE A 9 -6.48 -19.36 -15.32
CA ILE A 9 -5.99 -19.82 -14.01
C ILE A 9 -4.74 -19.05 -13.60
N MET A 10 -3.77 -18.87 -14.51
CA MET A 10 -2.54 -18.14 -14.22
C MET A 10 -2.82 -16.66 -13.90
N GLU A 11 -3.65 -15.98 -14.69
CA GLU A 11 -4.06 -14.59 -14.45
C GLU A 11 -4.74 -14.44 -13.08
N THR A 12 -5.61 -15.38 -12.72
CA THR A 12 -6.29 -15.40 -11.42
C THR A 12 -5.30 -15.60 -10.28
N ILE A 13 -4.40 -16.57 -10.39
CA ILE A 13 -3.38 -16.84 -9.37
C ILE A 13 -2.47 -15.61 -9.18
N LEU A 14 -2.03 -14.99 -10.27
CA LEU A 14 -1.19 -13.79 -10.21
C LEU A 14 -1.91 -12.63 -9.53
N GLY A 15 -3.19 -12.41 -9.83
CA GLY A 15 -4.01 -11.39 -9.16
C GLY A 15 -4.17 -11.65 -7.66
N LEU A 16 -4.49 -12.89 -7.28
CA LEU A 16 -4.64 -13.29 -5.88
C LEU A 16 -3.32 -13.12 -5.10
N ILE A 17 -2.21 -13.60 -5.67
CA ILE A 17 -0.89 -13.50 -5.05
C ILE A 17 -0.46 -12.03 -4.92
N THR A 18 -0.62 -11.23 -5.98
CA THR A 18 -0.28 -9.79 -5.94
C THR A 18 -1.07 -9.06 -4.86
N THR A 19 -2.37 -9.35 -4.74
CA THR A 19 -3.24 -8.76 -3.72
C THR A 19 -2.82 -9.18 -2.32
N ALA A 20 -2.54 -10.47 -2.11
CA ALA A 20 -2.08 -10.99 -0.82
C ALA A 20 -0.75 -10.36 -0.40
N PHE A 21 0.22 -10.23 -1.32
CA PHE A 21 1.49 -9.56 -1.04
C PHE A 21 1.32 -8.06 -0.76
N ALA A 22 0.45 -7.36 -1.50
CA ALA A 22 0.15 -5.96 -1.22
C ALA A 22 -0.42 -5.78 0.19
N PHE A 23 -1.28 -6.70 0.64
CA PHE A 23 -1.82 -6.70 2.00
C PHE A 23 -0.73 -6.93 3.05
N VAL A 24 0.10 -7.98 2.88
CA VAL A 24 1.21 -8.28 3.79
C VAL A 24 2.21 -7.11 3.86
N ALA A 25 2.53 -6.49 2.72
CA ALA A 25 3.38 -5.31 2.67
C ALA A 25 2.75 -4.15 3.45
N GLY A 26 1.46 -3.88 3.25
CA GLY A 26 0.74 -2.84 3.99
C GLY A 26 0.80 -3.04 5.50
N LEU A 27 0.59 -4.27 5.97
CA LEU A 27 0.72 -4.62 7.40
C LEU A 27 2.15 -4.42 7.91
N ALA A 28 3.16 -4.86 7.16
CA ALA A 28 4.55 -4.73 7.57
C ALA A 28 4.98 -3.25 7.69
N TRP A 29 4.55 -2.39 6.76
CA TRP A 29 4.82 -0.95 6.83
C TRP A 29 4.08 -0.27 7.98
N ASN A 30 2.83 -0.67 8.25
CA ASN A 30 2.09 -0.21 9.42
C ASN A 30 2.85 -0.51 10.72
N ASP A 31 3.26 -1.76 10.94
CA ASP A 31 3.98 -2.16 12.14
C ASP A 31 5.35 -1.47 12.25
N ALA A 32 6.06 -1.30 11.13
CA ALA A 32 7.35 -0.62 11.11
C ALA A 32 7.24 0.85 11.51
N ILE A 33 6.23 1.57 10.99
CA ILE A 33 5.99 2.97 11.33
C ILE A 33 5.61 3.10 12.82
N GLN A 34 4.72 2.23 13.32
CA GLN A 34 4.32 2.25 14.73
C GLN A 34 5.53 2.05 15.65
N LYS A 35 6.36 1.02 15.41
CA LYS A 35 7.57 0.77 16.21
C LYS A 35 8.58 1.92 16.14
N LEU A 36 8.72 2.54 14.97
CA LEU A 36 9.57 3.72 14.81
C LEU A 36 9.07 4.88 15.67
N ILE A 37 7.77 5.17 15.64
CA ILE A 37 7.16 6.22 16.45
C ILE A 37 7.30 5.89 17.95
N GLU A 38 7.07 4.65 18.34
CA GLU A 38 7.27 4.19 19.72
C GLU A 38 8.69 4.47 20.22
N GLN A 39 9.68 4.23 19.37
CA GLN A 39 11.09 4.44 19.69
C GLN A 39 11.46 5.92 19.87
N PHE A 40 10.85 6.84 19.11
CA PHE A 40 11.26 8.25 19.06
C PHE A 40 10.30 9.25 19.73
N VAL A 41 9.01 8.91 19.85
CA VAL A 41 7.94 9.81 20.33
C VAL A 41 7.34 9.32 21.65
N GLY A 42 7.38 8.01 21.90
CA GLY A 42 6.81 7.37 23.09
C GLY A 42 5.76 6.31 22.74
N THR A 43 5.31 5.58 23.75
CA THR A 43 4.42 4.42 23.63
C THR A 43 3.20 4.65 22.73
N GLY A 44 2.77 3.63 21.98
CA GLY A 44 1.67 3.72 21.00
C GLY A 44 0.36 4.29 21.54
N ASP A 45 0.06 4.08 22.83
CA ASP A 45 -1.18 4.54 23.44
C ASP A 45 -1.16 6.03 23.85
N ALA A 46 -0.01 6.69 23.78
CA ALA A 46 0.08 8.11 24.07
C ALA A 46 -0.59 8.93 22.96
N LEU A 47 -1.36 9.95 23.34
CA LEU A 47 -2.05 10.83 22.39
C LEU A 47 -1.10 11.44 21.34
N SER A 48 0.12 11.82 21.77
CA SER A 48 1.18 12.32 20.88
C SER A 48 1.65 11.29 19.86
N SER A 49 1.73 10.01 20.24
CA SER A 49 2.11 8.90 19.37
C SER A 49 1.04 8.65 18.30
N LEU A 50 -0.24 8.60 18.71
CA LEU A 50 -1.39 8.44 17.81
C LEU A 50 -1.51 9.57 16.78
N PHE A 51 -1.38 10.83 17.22
CA PHE A 51 -1.42 11.97 16.30
C PHE A 51 -0.22 11.97 15.35
N THR A 52 0.97 11.62 15.84
CA THR A 52 2.17 11.52 14.98
C THR A 52 1.98 10.45 13.92
N TYR A 53 1.48 9.26 14.31
CA TYR A 53 1.18 8.17 13.40
C TYR A 53 0.17 8.59 12.33
N ALA A 54 -0.95 9.19 12.73
CA ALA A 54 -1.99 9.63 11.79
C ALA A 54 -1.44 10.64 10.76
N ILE A 55 -0.65 11.62 11.20
CA ILE A 55 -0.06 12.63 10.31
C ILE A 55 0.94 11.99 9.34
N VAL A 56 1.85 11.15 9.84
CA VAL A 56 2.89 10.49 9.04
C VAL A 56 2.26 9.60 7.95
N VAL A 57 1.32 8.74 8.34
CA VAL A 57 0.65 7.85 7.38
C VAL A 57 -0.16 8.63 6.34
N THR A 58 -0.82 9.72 6.73
CA THR A 58 -1.56 10.58 5.79
C THR A 58 -0.63 11.21 4.77
N ILE A 59 0.50 11.76 5.22
CA ILE A 59 1.51 12.37 4.32
C ILE A 59 2.04 11.32 3.34
N ILE A 60 2.41 10.13 3.83
CA ILE A 60 2.90 9.04 2.99
C ILE A 60 1.84 8.62 1.96
N ALA A 61 0.58 8.44 2.39
CA ALA A 61 -0.51 8.06 1.50
C ALA A 61 -0.73 9.08 0.38
N VAL A 62 -0.74 10.38 0.70
CA VAL A 62 -0.87 11.46 -0.28
C VAL A 62 0.32 11.45 -1.26
N ILE A 63 1.55 11.35 -0.76
CA ILE A 63 2.75 11.34 -1.62
C ILE A 63 2.70 10.14 -2.58
N VAL A 64 2.44 8.93 -2.08
CA VAL A 64 2.35 7.72 -2.90
C VAL A 64 1.24 7.85 -3.93
N THR A 65 0.06 8.33 -3.54
CA THR A 65 -1.09 8.53 -4.46
C THR A 65 -0.75 9.51 -5.57
N VAL A 66 -0.13 10.65 -5.26
CA VAL A 66 0.29 11.65 -6.26
C VAL A 66 1.35 11.09 -7.20
N ILE A 67 2.32 10.34 -6.67
CA ILE A 67 3.35 9.68 -7.49
C ILE A 67 2.71 8.70 -8.46
N LEU A 68 1.83 7.82 -7.98
CA LEU A 68 1.13 6.84 -8.81
C LEU A 68 0.27 7.52 -9.87
N ALA A 69 -0.48 8.57 -9.52
CA ALA A 69 -1.27 9.35 -10.47
C ALA A 69 -0.41 9.96 -11.58
N ARG A 70 0.75 10.53 -11.24
CA ARG A 70 1.70 11.08 -12.22
C ARG A 70 2.31 10.00 -13.11
N PHE A 71 2.64 8.83 -12.55
CA PHE A 71 3.15 7.71 -13.33
C PHE A 71 2.10 7.19 -14.32
N ALA A 72 0.86 7.01 -13.88
CA ALA A 72 -0.26 6.60 -14.73
C ALA A 72 -0.47 7.56 -15.92
N ALA A 73 -0.48 8.87 -15.65
CA ALA A 73 -0.59 9.90 -16.69
C ALA A 73 0.55 9.83 -17.72
N LYS A 74 1.79 9.52 -17.28
CA LYS A 74 2.96 9.43 -18.17
C LYS A 74 2.90 8.23 -19.12
N ILE A 75 2.25 7.14 -18.72
CA ILE A 75 2.15 5.90 -19.52
C ILE A 75 0.85 5.84 -20.34
N GLY A 76 0.08 6.93 -20.40
CA GLY A 76 -1.14 7.02 -21.20
C GLY A 76 -2.30 6.20 -20.64
N ILE A 77 -2.25 5.83 -19.34
CA ILE A 77 -3.40 5.27 -18.65
C ILE A 77 -4.29 6.45 -18.28
N GLU A 78 -5.39 6.62 -19.02
CA GLU A 78 -6.48 7.48 -18.61
C GLU A 78 -7.07 6.89 -17.33
N LEU A 79 -6.88 7.59 -16.20
CA LEU A 79 -7.61 7.31 -14.98
C LEU A 79 -9.05 7.73 -15.28
N ASN A 80 -9.85 6.81 -15.79
CA ASN A 80 -11.26 7.05 -16.06
C ASN A 80 -11.93 7.39 -14.72
N ASP A 81 -12.42 8.62 -14.60
CA ASP A 81 -13.08 9.17 -13.40
C ASP A 81 -14.22 8.28 -12.90
#